data_AF-A0A972BQU3-F1
#
_entry.id   AF-A0A972BQU3-F1
#
_cell.length_a   1.000
_cell.length_b   1.000
_cell.length_c   1.000
_cell.angle_alpha   90.00
_cell.angle_beta   90.00
_cell.angle_gamma   90.00
#
_symmetry.space_group_name_H-M   'P 1'
#
loop_
_entity.id
_entity.type
_entity.pdbx_description
1 polymer ?
#
loop_
_entity_poly.entity_id
_entity_poly.type
_entity_poly.pdbx_seq_one_letter_code
_entity_poly.pdbx_strand_id
1 'polypeptide(L)'
;ISPHCCGESGLGALSSPKIYNRLRIRKQNQLRADLRGYAADAPIIVGCPSCKIGIMRSMLEMNEQRSVLHTLEFLAALRHGPNWRKEFVRTVEQSNVRNAVRQIPA
;
A
#
# COMPACT_ATOMS: atom_id res chain seq x y z
N ILE A 1 -12.10 3.54 -9.45
CA ILE A 1 -11.87 2.73 -8.21
C ILE A 1 -11.92 1.25 -8.63
N SER A 2 -10.92 0.45 -8.25
CA SER A 2 -10.84 -0.98 -8.63
C SER A 2 -11.61 -1.87 -7.63
N PRO A 3 -12.60 -2.68 -8.07
CA PRO A 3 -13.45 -3.46 -7.16
C PRO A 3 -12.73 -4.67 -6.52
N HIS A 4 -13.44 -5.32 -5.59
CA HIS A 4 -13.04 -6.53 -4.84
C HIS A 4 -11.95 -6.35 -3.77
N CYS A 5 -12.02 -7.21 -2.75
CA CYS A 5 -11.06 -7.29 -1.66
C CYS A 5 -9.71 -7.87 -2.13
N CYS A 6 -8.60 -7.41 -1.53
CA CYS A 6 -7.25 -7.93 -1.77
C CYS A 6 -6.99 -9.32 -1.16
N GLY A 7 -7.80 -9.72 -0.17
CA GLY A 7 -7.65 -11.02 0.51
C GLY A 7 -6.45 -11.11 1.46
N GLU A 8 -5.98 -9.98 2.01
CA GLU A 8 -4.84 -9.96 2.95
C GLU A 8 -5.26 -9.74 4.42
N SER A 9 -6.35 -9.00 4.65
CA SER A 9 -6.82 -8.67 6.00
C SER A 9 -7.68 -9.78 6.63
N GLY A 10 -7.75 -9.81 7.97
CA GLY A 10 -8.73 -10.63 8.71
C GLY A 10 -8.34 -12.08 8.99
N LEU A 11 -7.05 -12.44 8.93
CA LEU A 11 -6.51 -13.79 9.17
C LEU A 11 -7.08 -14.90 8.26
N GLY A 12 -8.01 -14.60 7.36
CA GLY A 12 -8.67 -15.60 6.54
C GLY A 12 -7.78 -16.25 5.49
N ALA A 13 -6.65 -15.62 5.15
CA ALA A 13 -5.59 -16.28 4.40
C ALA A 13 -5.00 -17.49 5.15
N LEU A 14 -5.03 -17.49 6.49
CA LEU A 14 -4.60 -18.59 7.35
C LEU A 14 -5.76 -19.53 7.68
N SER A 15 -6.90 -18.99 8.13
CA SER A 15 -8.03 -19.81 8.61
C SER A 15 -8.91 -20.38 7.49
N SER A 16 -8.91 -19.78 6.30
CA SER A 16 -9.69 -20.23 5.14
C SER A 16 -8.94 -19.99 3.81
N PRO A 17 -7.76 -20.61 3.62
CA PRO A 17 -6.87 -20.29 2.50
C PRO A 17 -7.52 -20.44 1.13
N LYS A 18 -8.37 -21.48 0.94
CA LYS A 18 -9.07 -21.71 -0.33
C LYS A 18 -9.97 -20.54 -0.74
N ILE A 19 -10.69 -19.94 0.21
CA ILE A 19 -11.60 -18.82 -0.06
C ILE A 19 -10.77 -17.57 -0.37
N TYR A 20 -9.76 -17.29 0.45
CA TYR A 20 -8.93 -16.08 0.30
C TYR A 20 -8.05 -16.12 -0.95
N ASN A 21 -7.58 -17.30 -1.36
CA ASN A 21 -6.91 -17.48 -2.65
C ASN A 21 -7.85 -17.18 -3.82
N ARG A 22 -9.13 -17.61 -3.76
CA ARG A 22 -10.12 -17.23 -4.79
C ARG A 22 -10.36 -15.72 -4.84
N LEU A 23 -10.45 -15.06 -3.69
CA LEU A 23 -10.59 -13.58 -3.64
C LEU A 23 -9.38 -12.89 -4.28
N ARG A 24 -8.16 -13.35 -3.95
CA ARG A 24 -6.92 -12.80 -4.53
C ARG A 24 -6.86 -12.98 -6.04
N ILE A 25 -7.16 -14.18 -6.55
CA ILE A 25 -7.19 -14.47 -8.00
C ILE A 25 -8.22 -13.55 -8.69
N ARG A 26 -9.41 -13.38 -8.10
CA ARG A 26 -10.42 -12.46 -8.64
C ARG A 26 -9.90 -11.02 -8.69
N LYS A 27 -9.21 -10.56 -7.64
CA LYS A 27 -8.61 -9.23 -7.59
C LYS A 27 -7.50 -9.07 -8.63
N GLN A 28 -6.65 -10.07 -8.82
CA GLN A 28 -5.60 -10.08 -9.85
C GLN A 28 -6.18 -9.94 -11.26
N ASN A 29 -7.22 -10.72 -11.59
CA ASN A 29 -7.88 -10.62 -12.89
C ASN A 29 -8.47 -9.23 -13.13
N GLN A 30 -9.10 -8.64 -12.10
CA GLN A 30 -9.59 -7.26 -12.19
C GLN A 30 -8.46 -6.26 -12.40
N LEU A 31 -7.35 -6.38 -11.65
CA LEU A 31 -6.20 -5.48 -11.78
C LEU A 31 -5.58 -5.55 -13.18
N ARG A 32 -5.45 -6.75 -13.78
CA ARG A 32 -4.99 -6.87 -15.17
C ARG A 32 -5.86 -6.08 -16.13
N ALA A 33 -7.18 -6.08 -15.93
CA ALA A 33 -8.10 -5.33 -16.78
C ALA A 33 -7.96 -3.82 -16.54
N ASP A 34 -7.94 -3.39 -15.28
CA ASP A 34 -7.89 -1.98 -14.87
C ASP A 34 -6.58 -1.31 -15.31
N LEU A 35 -5.44 -2.00 -15.16
CA LEU A 35 -4.11 -1.43 -15.39
C LEU A 35 -3.78 -1.17 -16.86
N ARG A 36 -4.51 -1.78 -17.80
CA ARG A 36 -4.31 -1.53 -19.25
C ARG A 36 -4.57 -0.07 -19.65
N GLY A 37 -5.39 0.65 -18.90
CA GLY A 37 -5.69 2.05 -19.15
C GLY A 37 -4.70 3.05 -18.56
N TYR A 38 -3.63 2.58 -17.90
CA TYR A 38 -2.70 3.44 -17.15
C TYR A 38 -1.25 3.27 -17.61
N ALA A 39 -0.51 4.37 -17.63
CA ALA A 39 0.93 4.38 -17.89
C ALA A 39 1.67 3.39 -16.99
N ALA A 40 2.73 2.74 -17.49
CA ALA A 40 3.43 1.65 -16.80
C ALA A 40 3.98 2.04 -15.42
N ASP A 41 4.34 3.30 -15.24
CA ASP A 41 4.90 3.89 -14.02
C ASP A 41 3.84 4.44 -13.05
N ALA A 42 2.55 4.47 -13.45
CA ALA A 42 1.49 4.97 -12.61
C ALA A 42 1.36 4.13 -11.31
N PRO A 43 1.37 4.77 -10.12
CA PRO A 43 1.26 4.07 -8.84
C PRO A 43 -0.17 3.55 -8.62
N ILE A 44 -0.29 2.40 -7.95
CA ILE A 44 -1.56 1.92 -7.43
C ILE A 44 -1.76 2.51 -6.03
N ILE A 45 -2.83 3.31 -5.87
CA ILE A 45 -3.16 3.94 -4.58
C ILE A 45 -4.20 3.09 -3.84
N VAL A 46 -3.93 2.79 -2.57
CA VAL A 46 -4.81 2.00 -1.70
C VAL A 46 -5.10 2.72 -0.38
N GLY A 47 -6.30 2.53 0.16
CA GLY A 47 -6.72 3.16 1.42
C GLY A 47 -6.60 2.28 2.68
N CYS A 48 -6.07 1.05 2.57
CA CYS A 48 -5.92 0.13 3.70
C CYS A 48 -4.48 -0.40 3.75
N PRO A 49 -3.83 -0.43 4.93
CA PRO A 49 -2.48 -0.98 5.09
C PRO A 49 -2.36 -2.44 4.59
N SER A 50 -3.36 -3.28 4.87
CA SER A 50 -3.37 -4.67 4.38
C SER A 50 -3.50 -4.75 2.86
N CYS A 51 -4.24 -3.83 2.22
CA CYS A 51 -4.28 -3.74 0.76
C CYS A 51 -2.92 -3.39 0.17
N LYS A 52 -2.10 -2.56 0.84
CA LYS A 52 -0.77 -2.25 0.33
C LYS A 52 0.06 -3.53 0.17
N ILE A 53 0.08 -4.36 1.21
CA ILE A 53 0.80 -5.64 1.20
C ILE A 53 0.16 -6.62 0.20
N GLY A 54 -1.16 -6.80 0.25
CA GLY A 54 -1.86 -7.77 -0.61
C GLY A 54 -1.80 -7.43 -2.11
N ILE A 55 -1.88 -6.15 -2.45
CA ILE A 55 -1.75 -5.69 -3.85
C ILE A 55 -0.29 -5.77 -4.29
N MET A 56 0.68 -5.39 -3.45
CA MET A 56 2.10 -5.57 -3.77
C MET A 56 2.43 -7.03 -4.06
N ARG A 57 1.96 -7.95 -3.21
CA ARG A 57 2.07 -9.40 -3.46
C ARG A 57 1.40 -9.80 -4.78
N SER A 58 0.23 -9.26 -5.08
CA SER A 58 -0.47 -9.53 -6.35
C SER A 58 0.31 -9.02 -7.56
N MET A 59 0.97 -7.87 -7.47
CA MET A 59 1.85 -7.37 -8.55
C MET A 59 3.01 -8.33 -8.81
N LEU A 60 3.67 -8.79 -7.74
CA LEU A 60 4.73 -9.82 -7.82
C LEU A 60 4.23 -11.12 -8.48
N GLU A 61 3.08 -11.66 -8.04
CA GLU A 61 2.49 -12.89 -8.61
C GLU A 61 2.04 -12.71 -10.08
N MET A 62 1.73 -11.48 -10.51
CA MET A 62 1.40 -11.16 -11.90
C MET A 62 2.60 -10.76 -12.75
N ASN A 63 3.82 -10.72 -12.18
CA ASN A 63 5.03 -10.20 -12.82
C ASN A 63 4.88 -8.75 -13.33
N GLU A 64 4.16 -7.92 -12.58
CA GLU A 64 3.93 -6.50 -12.87
C GLU A 64 4.83 -5.65 -11.98
N GLN A 65 5.58 -4.71 -12.56
CA GLN A 65 6.45 -3.80 -11.81
C GLN A 65 5.81 -2.42 -11.68
N ARG A 66 4.98 -2.25 -10.65
CA ARG A 66 4.29 -1.01 -10.31
C ARG A 66 4.39 -0.72 -8.83
N SER A 67 4.55 0.54 -8.47
CA SER A 67 4.56 0.95 -7.06
C SER A 67 3.15 0.86 -6.49
N VAL A 68 3.05 0.38 -5.24
CA VAL A 68 1.78 0.30 -4.50
C VAL A 68 1.93 1.19 -3.26
N LEU A 69 1.17 2.26 -3.21
CA LEU A 69 1.25 3.29 -2.17
C LEU A 69 -0.04 3.33 -1.38
N HIS A 70 0.09 3.47 -0.06
CA HIS A 70 -1.05 3.90 0.74
C HIS A 70 -1.39 5.35 0.39
N THR A 71 -2.68 5.73 0.43
CA THR A 71 -3.13 7.10 0.14
C THR A 71 -2.34 8.14 0.94
N LEU A 72 -2.04 7.86 2.21
CA LEU A 72 -1.23 8.76 3.05
C LEU A 72 0.22 8.91 2.58
N GLU A 73 0.84 7.86 2.03
CA GLU A 73 2.20 7.95 1.49
C GLU A 73 2.23 8.76 0.20
N PHE A 74 1.20 8.60 -0.64
CA PHE A 74 1.03 9.38 -1.86
C PHE A 74 0.83 10.87 -1.54
N LEU A 75 -0.05 11.20 -0.59
CA LEU A 75 -0.28 12.57 -0.15
C LEU A 75 0.97 13.17 0.51
N ALA A 76 1.70 12.41 1.33
CA ALA A 76 2.94 12.87 1.93
C ALA A 76 4.00 13.19 0.86
N ALA A 77 4.16 12.33 -0.15
CA ALA A 77 5.08 12.57 -1.26
C ALA A 77 4.70 13.82 -2.09
N LEU A 78 3.40 14.04 -2.32
CA LEU A 78 2.93 15.26 -2.99
C LEU A 78 3.19 16.52 -2.17
N ARG A 79 3.05 16.46 -0.84
CA ARG A 79 3.17 17.63 0.05
C ARG A 79 4.62 17.97 0.42
N HIS A 80 5.46 16.95 0.59
CA HIS A 80 6.82 17.06 1.15
C HIS A 80 7.92 16.61 0.17
N GLY A 81 7.56 16.19 -1.04
CA GLY A 81 8.51 15.77 -2.06
C GLY A 81 8.95 14.30 -1.95
N PRO A 82 9.79 13.81 -2.88
CA PRO A 82 10.13 12.39 -3.00
C PRO A 82 10.96 11.84 -1.83
N ASN A 83 11.70 12.70 -1.12
CA ASN A 83 12.54 12.31 0.01
C ASN A 83 11.82 12.37 1.38
N TRP A 84 10.51 12.68 1.38
CA TRP A 84 9.71 12.91 2.59
C TRP A 84 9.92 11.85 3.68
N ARG A 85 10.06 10.57 3.28
CA ARG A 85 10.19 9.47 4.23
C ARG A 85 11.51 9.53 4.99
N LYS A 86 12.61 9.82 4.30
CA LYS A 86 13.95 9.93 4.91
C LYS A 86 14.01 11.15 5.81
N GLU A 87 13.47 12.27 5.33
CA GLU A 87 13.39 13.52 6.09
C GLU A 87 12.52 13.34 7.34
N PHE A 88 11.36 12.70 7.21
CA PHE A 88 10.47 12.41 8.33
C PHE A 88 11.15 11.54 9.40
N VAL A 89 11.84 10.46 9.01
CA VAL A 89 12.59 9.63 9.95
C VAL A 89 13.67 10.45 10.67
N ARG A 90 14.43 11.29 9.95
CA ARG A 90 15.42 12.18 10.56
C ARG A 90 14.80 13.13 11.57
N THR A 91 13.65 13.74 11.25
CA THR A 91 12.90 14.61 12.17
C THR A 91 12.43 13.85 13.41
N VAL A 92 11.95 12.61 13.23
CA VAL A 92 11.55 11.73 14.33
C VAL A 92 12.75 11.40 15.22
N GLU A 93 13.91 11.07 14.67
CA GLU A 93 15.12 10.76 15.43
C GLU A 93 15.63 11.96 16.24
N GLN A 94 15.50 13.17 15.69
CA GLN A 94 15.91 14.43 16.32
C GLN A 94 14.86 14.98 17.31
N SER A 95 13.68 14.38 17.37
CA SER A 95 12.58 14.87 18.20
C SER A 95 12.71 14.51 19.68
N ASN A 96 12.15 15.36 20.54
CA ASN A 96 12.17 15.17 21.99
C ASN A 96 11.03 14.27 22.46
N VAL A 97 11.28 13.50 23.51
CA VAL A 97 10.26 12.74 24.25
C VAL A 97 9.92 13.52 25.52
N ARG A 98 8.64 13.87 25.70
CA ARG A 98 8.11 14.51 26.92
C ARG A 98 6.88 13.75 27.38
N ASN A 99 6.79 13.42 28.68
CA ASN A 99 5.67 12.66 29.26
C ASN A 99 5.33 11.37 28.48
N ALA A 100 6.37 10.61 28.08
CA ALA A 100 6.24 9.41 27.23
C ALA A 100 5.64 9.63 25.83
N VAL A 101 5.47 10.88 25.38
CA VAL A 101 5.01 11.24 24.04
C VAL A 101 6.17 11.84 23.25
N ARG A 102 6.39 11.32 22.04
CA ARG A 102 7.33 11.91 21.07
C ARG A 102 6.67 13.07 20.36
N GLN A 103 7.24 14.27 20.49
CA GLN A 103 6.71 15.48 19.85
C GLN A 103 7.49 15.77 18.58
N ILE A 104 6.85 15.54 17.43
CA ILE A 104 7.45 15.79 16.12
C ILE A 104 7.06 17.22 15.70
N PRO A 105 8.04 18.12 15.44
CA PRO A 105 7.73 19.46 14.94
C PRO A 105 7.03 19.36 13.58
N ALA A 106 6.00 20.21 13.39
CA ALA A 106 5.22 20.32 12.17
C ALA A 106 6.02 20.95 11.01
#